data_AF-A0A1I5IPV3-F1
#
_entry.id   AF-A0A1I5IPV3-F1
#
_cell.length_a   1.000
_cell.length_b   1.000
_cell.length_c   1.000
_cell.angle_alpha   90.00
_cell.angle_beta   90.00
_cell.angle_gamma   90.00
#
_symmetry.space_group_name_H-M   'P 1'
#
loop_
_entity.id
_entity.type
_entity.pdbx_description
1 polymer ?
#
loop_
_entity_poly.entity_id
_entity_poly.type
_entity_poly.pdbx_seq_one_letter_code
_entity_poly.pdbx_strand_id
1 'polypeptide(L)'
;MNKLLKTLPEGDLSIGHCSNSTKWFVTYNHEQHYLKKSNVDLAKKLALKKYVKLKIKALEASLAEIKLHEIKTTKAQVALNNLLNDNAYVELLSDYFGKLDSEATVWANADYPKNTNYPESLVHPTVGGLMVRSKSESMIAIALSEQQIPFRYENLIRLCAMQKIKSI
;
A
#
# COMPACT_ATOMS: atom_id res chain seq x y z
N MET A 1 7.88 -12.14 -13.11
CA MET A 1 6.92 -12.17 -14.25
C MET A 1 7.61 -12.38 -15.61
N ASN A 2 8.71 -11.67 -15.93
CA ASN A 2 9.41 -11.82 -17.22
C ASN A 2 10.02 -13.21 -17.49
N LYS A 3 10.54 -13.91 -16.47
CA LYS A 3 11.02 -15.29 -16.61
C LYS A 3 9.89 -16.28 -16.97
N LEU A 4 8.69 -16.07 -16.40
CA LEU A 4 7.50 -16.89 -16.67
C LEU A 4 6.96 -16.67 -18.09
N LEU A 5 7.05 -15.46 -18.64
CA LEU A 5 6.63 -15.20 -20.02
C LEU A 5 7.43 -16.01 -21.05
N LYS A 6 8.71 -16.28 -20.79
CA LYS A 6 9.59 -17.05 -21.69
C LYS A 6 9.23 -18.54 -21.75
N THR A 7 8.54 -19.07 -20.74
CA THR A 7 8.17 -20.49 -20.66
C THR A 7 6.75 -20.77 -21.15
N LEU A 8 5.99 -19.73 -21.50
CA LEU A 8 4.61 -19.84 -21.97
C LEU A 8 4.54 -19.99 -23.49
N PRO A 9 3.54 -20.72 -24.00
CA PRO A 9 3.44 -21.04 -25.42
C PRO A 9 3.27 -19.80 -26.29
N GLU A 10 3.67 -19.92 -27.56
CA GLU A 10 3.48 -18.88 -28.56
C GLU A 10 2.00 -18.65 -28.88
N GLY A 11 1.71 -17.48 -29.46
CA GLY A 11 0.36 -17.02 -29.77
C GLY A 11 -0.31 -16.18 -28.68
N ASP A 12 -1.41 -15.52 -29.07
CA ASP A 12 -2.22 -14.67 -28.21
C ASP A 12 -3.69 -15.12 -28.21
N LEU A 13 -4.26 -15.30 -27.02
CA LEU A 13 -5.64 -15.75 -26.85
C LEU A 13 -6.63 -14.58 -26.97
N SER A 14 -7.66 -14.78 -27.78
CA SER A 14 -8.86 -13.96 -27.84
C SER A 14 -10.10 -14.82 -27.58
N ILE A 15 -11.08 -14.21 -26.90
CA ILE A 15 -12.35 -14.87 -26.57
C ILE A 15 -13.43 -14.11 -27.32
N GLY A 16 -14.12 -14.80 -28.22
CA GLY A 16 -15.33 -14.31 -28.85
C GLY A 16 -16.55 -14.69 -28.01
N HIS A 17 -17.41 -13.73 -27.73
CA HIS A 17 -18.67 -13.95 -27.04
C HIS A 17 -19.81 -14.04 -28.07
N CYS A 18 -20.56 -15.13 -28.03
CA CYS A 18 -21.86 -15.27 -28.70
C CYS A 18 -22.95 -15.35 -27.63
N SER A 19 -24.20 -15.09 -28.01
CA SER A 19 -25.37 -14.98 -27.11
C SER A 19 -25.49 -16.11 -26.07
N ASN A 20 -25.04 -17.33 -26.36
CA ASN A 20 -25.07 -18.45 -25.42
C ASN A 20 -23.77 -19.29 -25.37
N SER A 21 -22.66 -18.80 -25.95
CA SER A 21 -21.41 -19.55 -25.95
C SER A 21 -20.17 -18.68 -26.12
N THR A 22 -19.04 -19.14 -25.58
CA THR A 22 -17.73 -18.54 -25.81
C THR A 22 -16.92 -19.38 -26.78
N LYS A 23 -16.33 -18.72 -27.79
CA LYS A 23 -15.38 -19.31 -28.73
C LYS A 23 -13.97 -18.81 -28.39
N TRP A 24 -13.01 -19.71 -28.40
CA TRP A 24 -11.60 -19.36 -28.17
C TRP A 24 -10.88 -19.28 -29.50
N PHE A 25 -10.03 -18.28 -29.64
CA PHE A 25 -9.21 -18.08 -30.83
C PHE A 25 -7.78 -17.81 -30.39
N VAL A 26 -6.82 -18.37 -31.12
CA VAL A 26 -5.40 -18.12 -30.91
C VAL A 26 -4.85 -17.48 -32.16
N THR A 27 -4.19 -16.33 -31.99
CA THR A 27 -3.53 -15.64 -33.08
C THR A 27 -2.04 -15.94 -33.05
N TYR A 28 -1.51 -16.44 -34.16
CA TYR A 28 -0.07 -16.62 -34.41
C TYR A 28 0.31 -15.73 -35.58
N ASN A 29 1.33 -14.88 -35.45
CA ASN A 29 1.84 -14.05 -36.56
C ASN A 29 0.73 -13.36 -37.39
N HIS A 30 -0.26 -12.77 -36.70
CA HIS A 30 -1.44 -12.11 -37.30
C HIS A 30 -2.49 -13.01 -37.96
N GLU A 31 -2.30 -14.33 -37.98
CA GLU A 31 -3.32 -15.30 -38.41
C GLU A 31 -4.10 -15.85 -37.22
N GLN A 32 -5.43 -15.83 -37.29
CA GLN A 32 -6.31 -16.26 -36.22
C GLN A 32 -6.86 -17.66 -36.49
N HIS A 33 -6.67 -18.57 -35.54
CA HIS A 33 -7.16 -19.94 -35.61
C HIS A 33 -8.15 -20.22 -34.49
N TYR A 34 -9.19 -20.98 -34.80
CA TYR A 34 -10.14 -21.45 -33.80
C TYR A 34 -9.49 -22.47 -32.86
N LEU A 35 -9.62 -22.26 -31.56
CA LEU A 35 -9.15 -23.17 -30.52
C LEU A 35 -10.33 -23.97 -29.97
N LYS A 36 -10.29 -25.29 -30.22
CA LYS A 36 -11.30 -26.22 -29.70
C LYS A 36 -11.29 -26.24 -28.17
N LYS A 37 -12.48 -26.37 -27.57
CA LYS A 37 -12.64 -26.49 -26.11
C LYS A 37 -11.93 -27.69 -25.50
N SER A 38 -11.59 -28.73 -26.27
CA SER A 38 -10.78 -29.85 -25.80
C SER A 38 -9.35 -29.42 -25.41
N ASN A 39 -8.84 -28.34 -25.99
CA ASN A 39 -7.49 -27.82 -25.74
C ASN A 39 -7.46 -26.83 -24.56
N VAL A 40 -8.12 -27.18 -23.45
CA VAL A 40 -8.26 -26.31 -22.27
C VAL A 40 -6.90 -25.94 -21.69
N ASP A 41 -5.96 -26.88 -21.62
CA ASP A 41 -4.65 -26.61 -20.99
C ASP A 41 -3.83 -25.59 -21.79
N LEU A 42 -3.91 -25.64 -23.12
CA LEU A 42 -3.32 -24.62 -23.98
C LEU A 42 -4.03 -23.26 -23.77
N ALA A 43 -5.36 -23.25 -23.72
CA ALA A 43 -6.13 -22.03 -23.44
C ALA A 43 -5.76 -21.40 -22.10
N LYS A 44 -5.61 -22.19 -21.04
CA LYS A 44 -5.17 -21.73 -19.70
C LYS A 44 -3.78 -21.10 -19.75
N LYS A 45 -2.81 -21.74 -20.41
CA LYS A 45 -1.45 -21.21 -20.55
C LYS A 45 -1.43 -19.90 -21.33
N LEU A 46 -2.21 -19.80 -22.42
CA LEU A 46 -2.30 -18.57 -23.20
C LEU A 46 -3.06 -17.45 -22.47
N ALA A 47 -4.09 -17.78 -21.70
CA ALA A 47 -4.78 -16.83 -20.83
C ALA A 47 -3.83 -16.27 -19.76
N LEU A 48 -3.03 -17.15 -19.13
CA LEU A 48 -2.01 -16.74 -18.17
C LEU A 48 -0.97 -15.82 -18.81
N LYS A 49 -0.50 -16.13 -20.03
CA LYS A 49 0.41 -15.28 -20.79
C LYS A 49 -0.17 -13.88 -21.01
N LYS A 50 -1.43 -13.80 -21.47
CA LYS A 50 -2.14 -12.53 -21.67
C LYS A 50 -2.25 -11.73 -20.37
N TYR A 51 -2.63 -12.39 -19.28
CA TYR A 51 -2.70 -11.77 -17.96
C TYR A 51 -1.35 -11.20 -17.52
N VAL A 52 -0.28 -12.01 -17.59
CA VAL A 52 1.06 -11.58 -17.16
C VAL A 52 1.57 -10.42 -18.02
N LYS A 53 1.38 -10.46 -19.34
CA LYS A 53 1.72 -9.34 -20.26
C LYS A 53 1.01 -8.04 -19.85
N LEU A 54 -0.30 -8.10 -19.64
CA LEU A 54 -1.09 -6.93 -19.23
C LEU A 54 -0.69 -6.43 -17.85
N LYS A 55 -0.41 -7.34 -16.91
CA LYS A 55 0.01 -6.98 -15.55
C LYS A 55 1.36 -6.26 -15.56
N ILE A 56 2.33 -6.72 -16.35
CA ILE A 56 3.60 -6.02 -16.52
C ILE A 56 3.36 -4.63 -17.10
N LYS A 57 2.60 -4.52 -18.19
CA LYS A 57 2.31 -3.22 -18.83
C LYS A 57 1.62 -2.24 -17.86
N ALA A 58 0.68 -2.72 -17.04
CA ALA A 58 0.02 -1.91 -16.03
C ALA A 58 0.98 -1.43 -14.94
N LEU A 59 1.89 -2.30 -14.49
CA LEU A 59 2.92 -1.94 -13.50
C LEU A 59 3.93 -0.94 -14.07
N GLU A 60 4.36 -1.12 -15.32
CA GLU A 60 5.26 -0.19 -16.02
C GLU A 60 4.61 1.19 -16.19
N ALA A 61 3.32 1.25 -16.54
CA ALA A 61 2.58 2.50 -16.63
C ALA A 61 2.48 3.21 -15.27
N SER A 62 2.13 2.48 -14.21
CA SER A 62 2.07 3.03 -12.85
C SER A 62 3.43 3.54 -12.38
N LEU A 63 4.51 2.82 -12.67
CA LEU A 63 5.87 3.24 -12.33
C LEU A 63 6.28 4.49 -13.12
N ALA A 64 5.91 4.59 -14.39
CA ALA A 64 6.15 5.79 -15.19
C ALA A 64 5.40 7.01 -14.65
N GLU A 65 4.16 6.83 -14.17
CA GLU A 65 3.37 7.90 -13.56
C GLU A 65 3.99 8.40 -12.26
N ILE A 66 4.45 7.50 -11.38
CA ILE A 66 5.16 7.87 -10.13
C ILE A 66 6.43 8.67 -10.46
N LYS A 67 7.26 8.18 -11.39
CA LYS A 67 8.48 8.89 -11.81
C LYS A 67 8.18 10.25 -12.43
N LEU A 68 7.11 10.34 -13.22
CA LEU A 68 6.68 11.60 -13.79
C LEU A 68 6.25 12.56 -12.69
N HIS A 69 5.59 12.09 -11.64
CA HIS A 69 5.24 12.90 -10.48
C HIS A 69 6.48 13.40 -9.73
N GLU A 70 7.48 12.54 -9.51
CA GLU A 70 8.79 12.93 -8.94
C GLU A 70 9.44 14.05 -9.76
N ILE A 71 9.44 13.95 -11.09
CA ILE A 71 9.99 14.97 -12.00
C ILE A 71 9.13 16.24 -12.04
N LYS A 72 7.81 16.09 -11.98
CA LYS A 72 6.83 17.20 -11.98
C LYS A 72 6.76 17.92 -10.63
N THR A 73 7.45 17.43 -9.60
CA THR A 73 7.62 18.16 -8.35
C THR A 73 8.06 19.59 -8.70
N THR A 74 7.21 20.56 -8.36
CA THR A 74 7.46 21.94 -8.79
C THR A 74 8.73 22.45 -8.13
N LYS A 75 9.43 23.40 -8.79
CA LYS A 75 10.60 24.06 -8.18
C LYS A 75 10.27 24.62 -6.79
N ALA A 76 9.04 25.10 -6.60
CA ALA A 76 8.54 25.57 -5.30
C ALA A 76 8.46 24.42 -4.27
N GLN A 77 7.93 23.26 -4.64
CA GLN A 77 7.86 22.09 -3.75
C GLN A 77 9.25 21.56 -3.38
N VAL A 78 10.19 21.52 -4.33
CA VAL A 78 11.59 21.14 -4.05
C VAL A 78 12.24 22.14 -3.11
N ALA A 79 12.06 23.44 -3.35
CA ALA A 79 12.60 24.49 -2.49
C ALA A 79 12.03 24.42 -1.07
N LEU A 80 10.73 24.16 -0.94
CA LEU A 80 10.08 23.96 0.36
C LEU A 80 10.64 22.72 1.07
N ASN A 81 10.72 21.57 0.39
CA ASN A 81 11.26 20.35 0.98
C ASN A 81 12.72 20.52 1.42
N ASN A 82 13.54 21.22 0.63
CA ASN A 82 14.93 21.51 0.99
C ASN A 82 15.02 22.40 2.23
N LEU A 83 14.17 23.42 2.35
CA LEU A 83 14.08 24.27 3.54
C LEU A 83 13.66 23.46 4.77
N LEU A 84 12.65 22.60 4.65
CA LEU A 84 12.16 21.78 5.75
C LEU A 84 13.10 20.63 6.15
N ASN A 85 14.06 20.26 5.29
CA ASN A 85 15.10 19.28 5.62
C ASN A 85 16.31 19.93 6.33
N ASP A 86 16.40 21.25 6.37
CA ASP A 86 17.46 21.96 7.09
C ASP A 86 17.03 22.21 8.55
N ASN A 87 17.73 21.55 9.48
CA ASN A 87 17.41 21.61 10.89
C ASN A 87 17.46 23.04 11.46
N ALA A 88 18.31 23.92 10.92
CA ALA A 88 18.38 25.32 11.37
C ALA A 88 17.11 26.09 11.00
N TYR A 89 16.56 25.85 9.80
CA TYR A 89 15.28 26.42 9.39
C TYR A 89 14.12 25.81 10.20
N VAL A 90 14.13 24.51 10.43
CA VAL A 90 13.10 23.84 11.26
C VAL A 90 13.10 24.40 12.69
N GLU A 91 14.27 24.62 13.29
CA GLU A 91 14.39 25.21 14.63
C GLU A 91 13.87 26.65 14.68
N LEU A 92 14.21 27.49 13.70
CA LEU A 92 13.69 28.86 13.61
C LEU A 92 12.18 28.92 13.36
N LEU A 93 11.64 27.92 12.65
CA LEU A 93 10.21 27.80 12.38
C LEU A 93 9.47 27.02 13.46
N SER A 94 10.15 26.52 14.50
CA SER A 94 9.55 25.69 15.55
C SER A 94 8.42 26.40 16.30
N ASP A 95 8.52 27.72 16.50
CA ASP A 95 7.43 28.53 17.08
C ASP A 95 6.18 28.57 16.18
N TYR A 96 6.38 28.55 14.86
CA TYR A 96 5.29 28.52 13.88
C TYR A 96 4.72 27.12 13.73
N PHE A 97 5.56 26.10 13.61
CA PHE A 97 5.13 24.70 13.58
C PHE A 97 4.44 24.30 14.88
N GLY A 98 4.99 24.66 16.04
CA GLY A 98 4.38 24.44 17.34
C GLY A 98 3.06 25.19 17.53
N LYS A 99 2.83 26.32 16.83
CA LYS A 99 1.52 26.99 16.76
C LYS A 99 0.56 26.32 15.78
N LEU A 100 1.04 25.78 14.66
CA LEU A 100 0.24 24.98 13.73
C LEU A 100 -0.18 23.64 14.33
N ASP A 101 0.64 23.09 15.24
CA ASP A 101 0.44 21.81 15.92
C ASP A 101 -0.55 21.86 17.10
N SER A 102 -1.48 22.80 17.08
CA SER A 102 -2.27 23.14 18.26
C SER A 102 -3.42 22.19 18.58
N GLU A 103 -3.73 21.22 17.71
CA GLU A 103 -4.71 20.17 18.02
C GLU A 103 -4.11 18.76 18.00
N ALA A 104 -3.35 18.39 16.98
CA ALA A 104 -2.83 17.02 16.85
C ALA A 104 -1.79 16.68 17.92
N THR A 105 -0.89 17.62 18.25
CA THR A 105 0.12 17.42 19.29
C THR A 105 -0.46 17.57 20.69
N VAL A 106 -1.43 18.48 20.88
CA VAL A 106 -2.23 18.54 22.12
C VAL A 106 -2.99 17.23 22.32
N TRP A 107 -3.62 16.72 21.25
CA TRP A 107 -4.29 15.43 21.27
C TRP A 107 -3.30 14.30 21.57
N ALA A 108 -2.16 14.20 20.90
CA ALA A 108 -1.22 13.11 21.15
C ALA A 108 -0.70 13.07 22.61
N ASN A 109 -0.47 14.24 23.21
CA ASN A 109 0.04 14.38 24.58
C ASN A 109 -1.03 14.41 25.68
N ALA A 110 -2.29 14.74 25.35
CA ALA A 110 -3.37 14.75 26.32
C ALA A 110 -3.62 13.34 26.89
N ASP A 111 -4.03 13.25 28.15
CA ASP A 111 -4.34 11.97 28.80
C ASP A 111 -5.39 11.18 28.01
N TYR A 112 -5.16 9.88 27.86
CA TYR A 112 -6.07 8.98 27.19
C TYR A 112 -6.08 7.60 27.82
N PRO A 113 -7.22 6.89 27.76
CA PRO A 113 -7.31 5.55 28.30
C PRO A 113 -6.48 4.59 27.45
N LYS A 114 -5.47 3.97 28.08
CA LYS A 114 -4.63 2.94 27.47
C LYS A 114 -5.13 1.54 27.77
N ASN A 115 -4.82 0.59 26.90
CA ASN A 115 -5.07 -0.82 27.15
C ASN A 115 -4.12 -1.35 28.24
N THR A 116 -4.66 -1.67 29.42
CA THR A 116 -3.88 -2.24 30.54
C THR A 116 -3.77 -3.77 30.48
N ASN A 117 -4.33 -4.42 29.46
CA ASN A 117 -4.25 -5.88 29.33
C ASN A 117 -2.84 -6.31 28.90
N TYR A 118 -2.32 -7.39 29.50
CA TYR A 118 -1.04 -8.01 29.15
C TYR A 118 0.16 -7.04 29.13
N PRO A 119 0.44 -6.34 30.25
CA PRO A 119 1.57 -5.40 30.33
C PRO A 119 2.93 -6.07 30.12
N GLU A 120 3.04 -7.38 30.41
CA GLU A 120 4.25 -8.18 30.20
C GLU A 120 4.64 -8.31 28.72
N SER A 121 3.72 -8.02 27.79
CA SER A 121 3.98 -8.10 26.35
C SER A 121 4.65 -6.83 25.79
N LEU A 122 4.80 -5.76 26.57
CA LEU A 122 5.44 -4.50 26.15
C LEU A 122 6.97 -4.59 26.23
N VAL A 123 7.56 -5.33 25.30
CA VAL A 123 8.98 -5.71 25.37
C VAL A 123 9.89 -5.02 24.34
N HIS A 124 9.32 -4.38 23.32
CA HIS A 124 10.12 -3.77 22.25
C HIS A 124 10.26 -2.25 22.44
N PRO A 125 11.47 -1.71 22.60
CA PRO A 125 11.70 -0.28 22.76
C PRO A 125 11.61 0.48 21.43
N THR A 126 11.34 1.79 21.51
CA THR A 126 11.30 2.74 20.39
C THR A 126 12.15 3.98 20.71
N VAL A 127 12.39 4.86 19.72
CA VAL A 127 13.27 6.04 19.85
C VAL A 127 12.83 7.04 20.93
N GLY A 128 11.58 6.98 21.39
CA GLY A 128 11.02 7.88 22.42
C GLY A 128 10.78 7.23 23.78
N GLY A 129 11.38 6.06 24.06
CA GLY A 129 11.16 5.33 25.31
C GLY A 129 9.79 4.64 25.42
N LEU A 130 8.95 4.72 24.38
CA LEU A 130 7.70 3.96 24.28
C LEU A 130 8.02 2.47 24.06
N MET A 131 7.45 1.61 24.91
CA MET A 131 7.50 0.16 24.77
C MET A 131 6.28 -0.33 24.00
N VAL A 132 6.48 -1.23 23.03
CA VAL A 132 5.43 -1.77 22.17
C VAL A 132 5.46 -3.31 22.10
N ARG A 133 4.38 -3.93 21.63
CA ARG A 133 4.17 -5.39 21.68
C ARG A 133 4.82 -6.18 20.55
N SER A 134 5.25 -5.51 19.48
CA SER A 134 5.89 -6.20 18.36
C SER A 134 6.99 -5.37 17.68
N LYS A 135 7.92 -6.06 17.01
CA LYS A 135 8.96 -5.42 16.22
C LYS A 135 8.40 -4.57 15.07
N SER A 136 7.30 -5.01 14.46
CA SER A 136 6.59 -4.23 13.43
C SER A 136 6.00 -2.94 14.00
N GLU A 137 5.42 -2.98 15.20
CA GLU A 137 4.95 -1.77 15.88
C GLU A 137 6.10 -0.82 16.19
N SER A 138 7.27 -1.32 16.57
CA SER A 138 8.44 -0.46 16.79
C SER A 138 8.83 0.25 15.51
N MET A 139 8.90 -0.46 14.37
CA MET A 139 9.21 0.16 13.08
C MET A 139 8.20 1.24 12.70
N ILE A 140 6.91 1.01 12.94
CA ILE A 140 5.85 1.99 12.69
C ILE A 140 6.03 3.22 13.58
N ALA A 141 6.22 3.03 14.89
CA ALA A 141 6.41 4.12 15.85
C ALA A 141 7.64 4.97 15.51
N ILE A 142 8.75 4.33 15.14
CA ILE A 142 9.98 5.01 14.69
C ILE A 142 9.69 5.87 13.46
N ALA A 143 9.07 5.30 12.43
CA ALA A 143 8.75 6.02 11.20
C ALA A 143 7.81 7.22 11.45
N LEU A 144 6.82 7.08 12.33
CA LEU A 144 5.93 8.19 12.71
C LEU A 144 6.69 9.29 13.45
N SER A 145 7.58 8.93 14.38
CA SER A 145 8.42 9.88 15.10
C SER A 145 9.40 10.62 14.19
N GLU A 146 10.05 9.92 13.25
CA GLU A 146 10.98 10.52 12.28
C GLU A 146 10.28 11.55 11.37
N GLN A 147 9.01 11.32 11.04
CA GLN A 147 8.21 12.23 10.22
C GLN A 147 7.44 13.28 11.05
N GLN A 148 7.70 13.36 12.37
CA GLN A 148 7.02 14.26 13.30
C GLN A 148 5.49 14.14 13.25
N ILE A 149 4.96 12.92 13.07
CA ILE A 149 3.53 12.64 13.02
C ILE A 149 3.05 12.27 14.44
N PRO A 150 2.17 13.07 15.07
CA PRO A 150 1.65 12.75 16.40
C PRO A 150 0.77 11.49 16.41
N PHE A 151 0.99 10.58 17.36
CA PHE A 151 0.21 9.34 17.48
C PHE A 151 0.00 8.91 18.93
N ARG A 152 -1.00 8.03 19.16
CA ARG A 152 -1.29 7.42 20.47
C ARG A 152 -1.22 5.90 20.36
N TYR A 153 -0.41 5.27 21.21
CA TYR A 153 -0.26 3.82 21.27
C TYR A 153 -1.23 3.22 22.30
N GLU A 154 -1.88 2.11 21.96
CA GLU A 154 -2.85 1.40 22.82
C GLU A 154 -4.06 2.21 23.29
N ASN A 155 -4.49 3.20 22.52
CA ASN A 155 -5.71 3.92 22.83
C ASN A 155 -6.93 2.97 22.87
N LEU A 156 -7.72 3.01 23.94
CA LEU A 156 -8.90 2.15 24.07
C LEU A 156 -9.95 2.50 23.02
N ILE A 157 -10.29 1.52 22.19
CA ILE A 157 -11.34 1.64 21.19
C ILE A 157 -12.63 1.09 21.79
N ARG A 158 -13.67 1.93 21.89
CA ARG A 158 -15.02 1.48 22.24
C ARG A 158 -15.72 0.99 20.98
N LEU A 159 -15.93 -0.31 20.88
CA LEU A 159 -16.79 -0.89 19.84
C LEU A 159 -18.24 -0.73 20.29
N CYS A 160 -18.98 0.22 19.69
CA CYS A 160 -20.42 0.32 19.87
C CYS A 160 -21.13 -0.82 19.11
N ALA A 161 -21.13 -2.05 19.65
CA ALA A 161 -22.17 -3.06 19.49
C ALA A 161 -21.75 -4.42 20.09
N MET A 162 -22.40 -4.80 21.20
CA MET A 162 -23.28 -5.96 21.31
C MET A 162 -23.65 -6.12 22.77
N GLN A 163 -24.86 -5.67 23.11
CA GLN A 163 -25.55 -6.13 24.32
C GLN A 163 -25.56 -7.66 24.25
N LYS A 164 -24.79 -8.31 25.13
CA LYS A 164 -24.99 -9.72 25.40
C LYS A 164 -26.43 -9.88 25.89
N ILE A 165 -27.28 -10.48 25.07
CA ILE A 165 -28.52 -11.08 25.53
C ILE A 165 -28.10 -12.09 26.61
N LYS A 166 -28.36 -11.77 27.87
CA LYS A 166 -28.26 -12.75 28.96
C LYS A 166 -29.43 -13.71 28.75
N SER A 167 -29.13 -14.92 28.30
CA SER A 167 -30.03 -16.06 28.51
C SER A 167 -30.05 -16.39 29.99
N ILE A 168 -31.18 -16.16 30.65
CA ILE A 168 -31.72 -16.98 31.73
C ILE A 168 -33.19 -17.16 31.41
#